data_AF-A0A8S9H9Y4-F1
#
_entry.id   AF-A0A8S9H9Y4-F1
#
_cell.length_a   1.000
_cell.length_b   1.000
_cell.length_c   1.000
_cell.angle_alpha   90.00
_cell.angle_beta   90.00
_cell.angle_gamma   90.00
#
_symmetry.space_group_name_H-M   'P 1'
#
loop_
_entity.id
_entity.type
_entity.pdbx_description
1 polymer ?
#
loop_
_entity_poly.entity_id
_entity_poly.type
_entity_poly.pdbx_seq_one_letter_code
_entity_poly.pdbx_strand_id
1 'polypeptide(L)'
;MLWLKYLTVEPKEGLVVSDPSELNISELERLTRVFTQKIHDVIGIHTDLPAPDMGTDPQRMAWILDEYSKFHGHSPAIVTGKPIVGSLGRDAATRRGLLFETEALLNEHGKSIAG
;
A
#
# COMPACT_ATOMS: atom_id res chain seq x y z
N MET A 1 -5.17 1.45 -4.60
CA MET A 1 -4.05 2.17 -5.22
C MET A 1 -3.30 1.22 -6.17
N LEU A 2 -3.76 1.14 -7.42
CA LEU A 2 -3.23 0.22 -8.46
C LEU A 2 -1.85 0.64 -9.02
N TRP A 3 -1.33 1.81 -8.64
CA TRP A 3 -0.19 2.45 -9.29
C TRP A 3 1.14 1.70 -9.12
N LEU A 4 1.36 1.00 -8.00
CA LEU A 4 2.53 0.14 -7.82
C LEU A 4 2.45 -1.19 -8.59
N LYS A 5 1.23 -1.65 -8.92
CA LYS A 5 1.05 -2.78 -9.86
C LYS A 5 1.41 -2.40 -11.30
N TYR A 6 1.11 -1.17 -11.72
CA TYR A 6 1.54 -0.70 -13.05
C TYR A 6 3.06 -0.57 -13.18
N LEU A 7 3.77 -0.41 -12.07
CA LEU A 7 5.23 -0.52 -11.99
C LEU A 7 5.77 -1.95 -12.09
N THR A 8 4.92 -2.98 -11.99
CA THR A 8 5.32 -4.39 -11.92
C THR A 8 4.73 -5.28 -13.01
N VAL A 9 3.83 -4.78 -13.86
CA VAL A 9 3.13 -5.65 -14.83
C VAL A 9 3.01 -5.13 -16.28
N GLU A 10 3.27 -3.86 -16.64
CA GLU A 10 3.37 -3.49 -18.07
C GLU A 10 4.33 -2.32 -18.33
N PRO A 11 5.11 -2.33 -19.43
CA PRO A 11 5.91 -1.19 -19.83
C PRO A 11 5.00 -0.13 -20.46
N LYS A 12 4.42 0.73 -19.63
CA LYS A 12 3.81 1.98 -20.11
C LYS A 12 4.58 3.17 -19.56
N GLU A 13 5.30 3.81 -20.49
CA GLU A 13 5.79 5.18 -20.44
C GLU A 13 6.69 5.52 -19.23
N GLY A 14 7.96 5.11 -19.33
CA GLY A 14 9.08 5.82 -18.68
C GLY A 14 9.40 5.48 -17.22
N LEU A 15 8.75 4.46 -16.64
CA LEU A 15 9.14 3.88 -15.36
C LEU A 15 9.89 2.56 -15.59
N VAL A 16 11.13 2.48 -15.12
CA VAL A 16 11.95 1.27 -15.20
C VAL A 16 11.32 0.21 -14.28
N VAL A 17 10.70 -0.80 -14.90
CA VAL A 17 10.13 -1.97 -14.22
C VAL A 17 11.28 -2.91 -13.90
N SER A 18 11.62 -3.03 -12.62
CA SER A 18 12.56 -4.02 -12.10
C SER A 18 11.80 -4.91 -11.11
N ASP A 19 11.92 -6.23 -11.24
CA ASP A 19 11.25 -7.19 -10.37
C ASP A 19 11.63 -6.90 -8.90
N PRO A 20 10.66 -6.62 -8.00
CA PRO A 20 10.96 -6.34 -6.60
C PRO A 20 11.70 -7.47 -5.89
N SER A 21 11.64 -8.70 -6.40
CA SER A 21 12.35 -9.87 -5.87
C SER A 21 13.83 -9.92 -6.24
N GLU A 22 14.24 -9.20 -7.27
CA GLU A 22 15.62 -9.14 -7.77
C GLU A 22 16.41 -7.94 -7.22
N LEU A 23 15.72 -7.00 -6.56
CA LEU A 23 16.30 -5.75 -6.07
C LEU A 23 16.72 -5.84 -4.61
N ASN A 24 17.86 -5.23 -4.30
CA ASN A 24 18.29 -5.08 -2.93
C ASN A 24 17.46 -4.00 -2.20
N ILE A 25 17.44 -4.04 -0.86
CA ILE A 25 16.67 -3.10 -0.02
C ILE A 25 17.02 -1.64 -0.34
N SER A 26 18.31 -1.34 -0.54
CA SER A 26 18.78 0.00 -0.88
C SER A 26 18.29 0.50 -2.25
N GLU A 27 18.16 -0.40 -3.22
CA GLU A 27 17.67 -0.08 -4.56
C GLU A 27 16.15 0.16 -4.53
N LEU A 28 15.44 -0.68 -3.77
CA LEU A 28 14.01 -0.51 -3.50
C LEU A 28 13.72 0.82 -2.81
N GLU A 29 14.53 1.22 -1.83
CA GLU A 29 14.39 2.53 -1.18
C GLU A 29 14.60 3.67 -2.18
N ARG A 30 15.70 3.62 -2.96
CA ARG A 30 16.00 4.67 -3.95
C ARG A 30 14.90 4.78 -5.00
N LEU A 31 14.41 3.65 -5.51
CA LEU A 31 13.31 3.61 -6.47
C LEU A 31 12.03 4.21 -5.88
N THR A 32 11.68 3.84 -4.64
CA THR A 32 10.49 4.35 -3.95
C THR A 32 10.55 5.87 -3.76
N ARG A 33 11.73 6.40 -3.43
CA ARG A 33 11.94 7.85 -3.28
C ARG A 33 11.84 8.59 -4.61
N VAL A 34 12.54 8.12 -5.65
CA VAL A 34 12.46 8.73 -7.00
C VAL A 34 11.05 8.68 -7.54
N PHE A 35 10.32 7.60 -7.30
CA PHE A 35 8.91 7.50 -7.65
C PHE A 35 8.07 8.55 -6.92
N THR A 36 8.22 8.65 -5.60
CA THR A 36 7.51 9.67 -4.79
C THR A 36 7.80 11.08 -5.27
N GLN A 37 9.04 11.38 -5.66
CA GLN A 37 9.42 12.68 -6.23
C GLN A 37 8.68 12.99 -7.54
N LYS A 38 8.38 11.99 -8.37
CA LYS A 38 7.63 12.21 -9.61
C LYS A 38 6.13 12.39 -9.39
N ILE A 39 5.59 11.85 -8.31
CA ILE A 39 4.14 11.83 -8.06
C ILE A 39 3.69 12.77 -6.93
N HIS A 40 4.60 13.48 -6.25
CA HIS A 40 4.26 14.29 -5.07
C HIS A 40 3.25 15.40 -5.36
N ASP A 41 3.09 15.82 -6.61
CA ASP A 41 2.11 16.85 -7.02
C ASP A 41 0.72 16.27 -7.32
N VAL A 42 0.64 14.95 -7.56
CA VAL A 42 -0.63 14.27 -7.86
C VAL A 42 -1.22 13.55 -6.65
N ILE A 43 -0.39 13.23 -5.65
CA ILE A 43 -0.85 12.66 -4.37
C ILE A 43 -1.04 13.77 -3.33
N GLY A 44 -2.01 13.60 -2.45
CA GLY A 44 -2.35 14.62 -1.45
C GLY A 44 -3.39 14.13 -0.46
N ILE A 45 -3.43 14.71 0.74
CA ILE A 45 -4.34 14.28 1.83
C ILE A 45 -5.81 14.30 1.38
N HIS A 46 -6.16 15.28 0.54
CA HIS A 46 -7.52 15.47 0.03
C HIS A 46 -7.69 15.08 -1.44
N THR A 47 -6.66 14.48 -2.05
CA THR A 47 -6.64 14.16 -3.49
C THR A 47 -6.58 12.65 -3.69
N ASP A 48 -5.42 12.04 -3.43
CA ASP A 48 -5.21 10.60 -3.54
C ASP A 48 -4.22 10.14 -2.47
N LEU A 49 -4.61 9.12 -1.71
CA LEU A 49 -3.93 8.63 -0.53
C LEU A 49 -3.25 7.29 -0.80
N PRO A 50 -1.91 7.27 -0.80
CA PRO A 50 -1.22 6.02 -0.98
C PRO A 50 -1.53 4.92 0.04
N ALA A 51 -1.67 3.68 -0.43
CA ALA A 51 -1.98 2.52 0.40
C ALA A 51 -1.19 1.27 -0.04
N PRO A 52 -0.72 0.42 0.89
CA PRO A 52 -0.02 -0.81 0.53
C PRO A 52 -0.95 -1.80 -0.17
N ASP A 53 -0.41 -2.41 -1.23
CA ASP A 53 -1.02 -3.46 -2.08
C ASP A 53 0.01 -4.61 -2.21
N MET A 54 -0.35 -5.68 -2.92
CA MET A 54 0.51 -6.84 -3.22
C MET A 54 1.91 -6.39 -3.69
N GLY A 55 2.95 -6.82 -2.98
CA GLY A 55 4.35 -6.43 -3.25
C GLY A 55 4.84 -5.19 -2.49
N THR A 56 3.97 -4.49 -1.75
CA THR A 56 4.33 -3.26 -1.05
C THR A 56 4.22 -3.40 0.47
N ASP A 57 5.35 -3.25 1.16
CA ASP A 57 5.41 -3.43 2.61
C ASP A 57 5.18 -2.11 3.38
N PRO A 58 4.82 -2.17 4.68
CA PRO A 58 4.76 -0.99 5.55
C PRO A 58 6.04 -0.14 5.56
N GLN A 59 7.20 -0.76 5.31
CA GLN A 59 8.47 -0.08 5.15
C GLN A 59 8.50 0.86 3.93
N ARG A 60 7.95 0.41 2.79
CA ARG A 60 7.87 1.24 1.57
C ARG A 60 6.93 2.42 1.78
N MET A 61 5.84 2.21 2.53
CA MET A 61 4.93 3.29 2.94
C MET A 61 5.62 4.33 3.85
N ALA A 62 6.57 3.91 4.68
CA ALA A 62 7.37 4.83 5.50
C ALA A 62 8.32 5.68 4.63
N TRP A 63 8.95 5.11 3.60
CA TRP A 63 9.79 5.87 2.66
C TRP A 63 9.00 6.90 1.85
N ILE A 64 7.79 6.54 1.39
CA ILE A 64 6.90 7.49 0.69
C ILE A 64 6.53 8.65 1.62
N LEU A 65 6.18 8.37 2.88
CA LEU A 65 5.88 9.41 3.87
C LEU A 65 7.08 10.35 4.10
N ASP A 66 8.27 9.79 4.29
CA ASP A 66 9.50 10.56 4.51
C ASP A 66 9.82 11.46 3.31
N GLU A 67 9.75 10.93 2.10
CA GLU A 67 10.04 11.69 0.89
C GLU A 67 8.99 12.76 0.62
N TYR A 68 7.70 12.45 0.75
CA TYR A 68 6.62 13.44 0.61
C TYR A 68 6.73 14.57 1.65
N SER A 69 7.15 14.24 2.87
CA SER A 69 7.30 15.23 3.95
C SER A 69 8.35 16.29 3.66
N LYS A 70 9.32 16.02 2.76
CA LYS A 70 10.33 17.01 2.32
C LYS A 70 9.73 18.10 1.44
N PHE A 71 8.71 17.78 0.65
CA PHE A 71 8.07 18.73 -0.29
C PHE A 71 6.91 19.48 0.36
N HIS A 72 6.09 18.79 1.16
CA HIS A 72 4.81 19.32 1.64
C HIS A 72 4.72 19.43 3.18
N GLY A 73 5.82 19.20 3.89
CA GLY A 73 5.87 19.18 5.34
C GLY A 73 5.28 17.89 5.95
N HIS A 74 5.42 17.73 7.27
CA HIS A 74 5.06 16.48 7.95
C HIS A 74 3.56 16.21 7.93
N SER A 75 3.14 15.31 7.04
CA SER A 75 1.74 14.97 6.78
C SER A 75 1.48 13.48 6.96
N PRO A 76 1.28 12.99 8.20
CA PRO A 76 1.08 11.55 8.43
C PRO A 76 -0.19 11.04 7.77
N ALA A 77 -1.19 11.86 7.44
CA ALA A 77 -2.38 11.37 6.75
C ALA A 77 -2.15 10.90 5.30
N ILE A 78 -1.01 11.27 4.66
CA ILE A 78 -0.78 11.04 3.22
C ILE A 78 -0.69 9.57 2.81
N VAL A 79 -0.34 8.67 3.74
CA VAL A 79 -0.15 7.25 3.44
C VAL A 79 -0.86 6.40 4.47
N THR A 80 -1.59 5.37 4.06
CA THR A 80 -2.19 4.40 4.97
C THR A 80 -1.25 3.20 5.19
N GLY A 81 -1.36 2.49 6.33
CA GLY A 81 -0.63 1.21 6.51
C GLY A 81 0.82 1.35 6.93
N LYS A 82 1.10 2.45 7.63
CA LYS A 82 2.39 2.69 8.29
C LYS A 82 2.59 1.71 9.45
N PRO A 83 3.84 1.36 9.79
CA PRO A 83 4.14 0.35 10.81
C PRO A 83 3.63 0.66 12.23
N ILE A 84 3.63 1.93 12.66
CA ILE A 84 3.35 2.32 14.07
C ILE A 84 2.21 3.35 14.19
N VAL A 85 1.98 4.19 13.17
CA VAL A 85 0.94 5.25 13.18
C VAL A 85 -0.27 4.88 12.31
N GLY A 86 -0.40 3.61 11.96
CA GLY A 86 -1.52 3.07 11.19
C GLY A 86 -2.66 2.55 12.08
N SER A 87 -3.82 2.26 11.48
CA SER A 87 -4.94 1.63 12.20
C SER A 87 -4.54 0.27 12.75
N LEU A 88 -4.76 0.06 14.05
CA LEU A 88 -4.62 -1.24 14.69
C LEU A 88 -5.51 -2.27 13.99
N GLY A 89 -4.96 -3.45 13.72
CA GLY A 89 -5.68 -4.53 13.05
C GLY A 89 -5.81 -4.40 11.53
N ARG A 90 -5.28 -3.35 10.88
CA ARG A 90 -5.33 -3.21 9.40
C ARG A 90 -4.81 -4.46 8.68
N ASP A 91 -3.71 -5.03 9.14
CA ASP A 91 -3.08 -6.20 8.51
C ASP A 91 -4.02 -7.41 8.37
N ALA A 92 -4.88 -7.61 9.37
CA ALA A 92 -5.86 -8.69 9.38
C ALA A 92 -7.27 -8.24 8.98
N ALA A 93 -7.48 -6.98 8.58
CA ALA A 93 -8.80 -6.45 8.27
C ALA A 93 -9.45 -7.18 7.09
N THR A 94 -8.71 -7.41 6.01
CA THR A 94 -9.23 -8.14 4.83
C THR A 94 -9.61 -9.58 5.17
N ARG A 95 -8.75 -10.29 5.91
CA ARG A 95 -9.03 -11.67 6.33
C ARG A 95 -10.21 -11.76 7.29
N ARG A 96 -10.36 -10.81 8.21
CA ARG A 96 -11.53 -10.74 9.11
C ARG A 96 -12.82 -10.41 8.36
N GLY A 97 -12.77 -9.53 7.36
CA GLY A 97 -13.92 -9.23 6.51
C GLY A 97 -14.44 -10.48 5.80
N LEU A 98 -13.54 -11.26 5.19
CA LEU A 98 -13.90 -12.53 4.55
C LEU A 98 -14.54 -13.51 5.55
N LEU A 99 -14.01 -13.60 6.77
CA LEU A 99 -14.58 -14.45 7.81
C LEU A 99 -16.02 -14.04 8.14
N PHE A 100 -16.27 -12.75 8.35
CA PHE A 100 -17.61 -12.25 8.66
C PHE A 100 -18.61 -12.46 7.53
N GLU A 101 -18.20 -12.24 6.27
CA GLU A 101 -19.07 -12.53 5.12
C GLU A 101 -19.38 -14.02 5.00
N THR A 102 -18.36 -14.87 5.19
CA THR A 102 -18.54 -16.33 5.15
C THR A 102 -19.48 -16.79 6.27
N GLU A 103 -19.37 -16.19 7.45
CA GLU A 103 -20.22 -16.50 8.60
C GLU A 103 -21.68 -16.10 8.35
N ALA A 104 -21.89 -14.89 7.84
CA ALA A 104 -23.21 -14.40 7.46
C ALA A 104 -23.85 -15.30 6.40
N LEU A 105 -23.11 -15.67 5.36
CA LEU A 105 -23.59 -16.55 4.29
C LEU A 105 -23.94 -17.96 4.80
N LEU A 106 -23.10 -18.54 5.66
CA LEU A 106 -23.35 -19.87 6.22
C LEU A 106 -24.56 -19.85 7.16
N ASN A 107 -24.72 -18.81 7.97
CA ASN A 107 -25.88 -18.63 8.84
C ASN A 107 -27.20 -18.56 8.06
N GLU A 108 -27.22 -17.90 6.89
CA GLU A 108 -28.39 -17.90 5.98
C GLU A 108 -28.74 -19.31 5.49
N HIS A 109 -27.75 -20.19 5.35
CA HIS A 109 -27.91 -21.57 4.91
C HIS A 109 -28.00 -22.58 6.07
N GLY A 110 -28.15 -22.10 7.32
CA GLY A 110 -28.24 -22.94 8.51
C GLY A 110 -26.97 -23.73 8.83
N LYS A 111 -25.82 -23.28 8.34
CA LYS A 111 -24.50 -23.87 8.56
C LYS A 111 -23.66 -22.95 9.44
N SER A 112 -22.68 -23.53 10.13
CA SER A 112 -21.74 -22.80 10.98
C SER A 112 -20.33 -22.91 10.40
N ILE A 113 -19.48 -21.91 10.67
CA ILE A 113 -18.04 -21.97 10.37
C ILE A 113 -17.34 -23.00 11.25
N ALA A 114 -17.74 -23.09 12.52
CA ALA A 114 -17.36 -24.20 13.38
C ALA A 114 -18.10 -25.43 12.85
N GLY A 115 -17.35 -26.36 12.24
CA GLY A 115 -17.88 -27.53 11.54
C GLY A 115 -18.86 -28.37 12.34
#